data_AF-J2SV13-F1
#
_entry.id   AF-J2SV13-F1
#
_cell.length_a   1.000
_cell.length_b   1.000
_cell.length_c   1.000
_cell.angle_alpha   90.00
_cell.angle_beta   90.00
_cell.angle_gamma   90.00
#
_symmetry.space_group_name_H-M   'P 1'
#
loop_
_entity.id
_entity.type
_entity.pdbx_description
1 polymer ?
#
loop_
_entity_poly.entity_id
_entity_poly.type
_entity_poly.pdbx_seq_one_letter_code
_entity_poly.pdbx_strand_id
1 'polypeptide(L)'
;MKKIVSGLFIFLTILLFAQESIQFQEIPFKDLITKAKKENKLVFIDAYASWCGPCKMMEKNVFTKKSVGDYYNTNFVNARFDMEKGEGREIAAKYGVRSYPTYLFLNGDGELVSQNMGYMEESMFLAMAQDINSPNNKKGSLKDRFAKGEKDPEFLMNIMKLNSTTDFDFAKKASERYFENKKSTEELTRDDIGFMLFFLKSTEDPNYKVFTSRKKEIIKYLPEETYKEFDNQLKLSKVVEQSIDDKNKRINEEYFMKTAEPLVGKYDAQIKLNQTKLSYYEQNNNFPEYEKAALEYYKNSDSFEPNQLLKAAWIFSDHVKTPSSLKKALEWAEKSVMRGETSESTYILAKLYFLTGNNEMAKTYAEMSRNLAVQAKKDSTLAEGLLKQLK
;
A
#
# COMPACT_ATOMS: atom_id res chain seq x y z
N MET A 1 -90.60 18.91 5.07
CA MET A 1 -90.14 20.25 5.47
C MET A 1 -89.01 20.11 6.49
N LYS A 2 -87.83 20.65 6.15
CA LYS A 2 -86.75 21.24 6.96
C LYS A 2 -86.43 20.75 8.40
N LYS A 3 -85.10 20.66 8.65
CA LYS A 3 -84.27 20.92 9.86
C LYS A 3 -83.58 19.65 10.41
N ILE A 4 -82.30 19.36 10.09
CA ILE A 4 -81.01 19.86 10.65
C ILE A 4 -81.01 19.76 12.20
N VAL A 5 -80.16 18.96 12.86
CA VAL A 5 -78.77 19.24 13.36
C VAL A 5 -78.33 17.94 14.09
N SER A 6 -77.30 17.21 13.64
CA SER A 6 -75.86 17.30 13.99
C SER A 6 -75.42 16.43 15.18
N GLY A 7 -74.38 15.61 14.94
CA GLY A 7 -73.80 14.69 15.91
C GLY A 7 -72.43 14.16 15.46
N LEU A 8 -71.47 15.09 15.34
CA LEU A 8 -70.03 14.96 15.57
C LEU A 8 -69.32 13.62 15.23
N PHE A 9 -68.76 13.52 14.03
CA PHE A 9 -67.67 12.56 13.74
C PHE A 9 -66.33 13.30 13.88
N ILE A 10 -65.60 12.98 14.95
CA ILE A 10 -64.24 13.47 15.21
C ILE A 10 -63.31 12.78 14.22
N PHE A 11 -62.80 13.53 13.24
CA PHE A 11 -61.72 13.09 12.36
C PHE A 11 -60.40 13.23 13.12
N LEU A 12 -59.92 12.13 13.70
CA LEU A 12 -58.60 12.06 14.32
C LEU A 12 -57.55 11.95 13.21
N THR A 13 -57.08 13.08 12.68
CA THR A 13 -55.86 13.11 11.85
C THR A 13 -54.66 12.84 12.74
N ILE A 14 -54.23 11.58 12.80
CA ILE A 14 -52.91 11.22 13.31
C ILE A 14 -51.90 11.62 12.23
N LEU A 15 -51.30 12.80 12.35
CA LEU A 15 -50.05 13.10 11.68
C LEU A 15 -48.96 12.28 12.38
N LEU A 16 -48.70 11.09 11.86
CA LEU A 16 -47.46 10.38 12.15
C LEU A 16 -46.33 11.23 11.57
N PHE A 17 -45.67 12.02 12.43
CA PHE A 17 -44.34 12.52 12.11
C PHE A 17 -43.43 11.30 12.04
N ALA A 18 -43.28 10.74 10.84
CA ALA A 18 -42.29 9.71 10.59
C ALA A 18 -40.92 10.27 10.99
N GLN A 19 -40.27 9.61 11.94
CA GLN A 19 -38.88 9.86 12.25
C GLN A 19 -38.07 9.30 11.07
N GLU A 20 -37.86 10.11 10.03
CA GLU A 20 -37.17 9.64 8.82
C GLU A 20 -35.70 9.38 9.13
N SER A 21 -35.31 8.10 9.09
CA SER A 21 -33.92 7.66 9.03
C SER A 21 -33.29 8.05 7.69
N ILE A 22 -31.98 7.85 7.55
CA ILE A 22 -31.34 7.90 6.23
C ILE A 22 -32.07 6.91 5.29
N GLN A 23 -32.46 7.38 4.12
CA GLN A 23 -33.10 6.60 3.06
C GLN A 23 -32.03 6.09 2.11
N PHE A 24 -31.59 4.85 2.33
CA PHE A 24 -30.62 4.18 1.46
C PHE A 24 -31.30 3.61 0.21
N GLN A 25 -30.71 3.86 -0.94
CA GLN A 25 -31.19 3.35 -2.22
C GLN A 25 -30.53 2.01 -2.54
N GLU A 26 -31.34 1.05 -2.95
CA GLU A 26 -30.91 -0.27 -3.40
C GLU A 26 -30.88 -0.30 -4.94
N ILE A 27 -29.94 0.44 -5.52
CA ILE A 27 -29.73 0.50 -6.96
C ILE A 27 -28.25 0.22 -7.29
N PRO A 28 -27.94 -0.32 -8.50
CA PRO A 28 -26.56 -0.57 -8.91
C PRO A 28 -25.68 0.68 -8.81
N PHE A 29 -24.39 0.51 -8.51
CA PHE A 29 -23.45 1.61 -8.33
C PHE A 29 -23.43 2.59 -9.51
N LYS A 30 -23.49 2.07 -10.74
CA LYS A 30 -23.54 2.90 -11.96
C LYS A 30 -24.77 3.81 -12.02
N ASP A 31 -25.92 3.29 -11.61
CA ASP A 31 -27.18 4.03 -11.62
C ASP A 31 -27.21 5.07 -10.49
N LEU A 32 -26.58 4.74 -9.36
CA LEU A 32 -26.36 5.66 -8.25
C LEU A 32 -25.57 6.90 -8.68
N ILE A 33 -24.44 6.72 -9.35
CA ILE A 33 -23.64 7.82 -9.89
C ILE A 33 -24.44 8.65 -10.91
N THR A 34 -25.15 7.97 -11.83
CA THR A 34 -25.96 8.64 -12.85
C THR A 34 -27.06 9.51 -12.23
N LYS A 35 -27.73 9.00 -11.18
CA LYS A 35 -28.76 9.73 -10.44
C LYS A 35 -28.16 10.95 -9.73
N ALA A 36 -27.04 10.78 -9.04
CA ALA A 36 -26.36 11.88 -8.36
C ALA A 36 -25.92 12.99 -9.32
N LYS A 37 -25.41 12.64 -10.50
CA LYS A 37 -25.09 13.59 -11.57
C LYS A 37 -26.32 14.38 -12.03
N LYS A 38 -27.45 13.70 -12.23
CA LYS A 38 -28.71 14.32 -12.64
C LYS A 38 -29.29 15.25 -11.57
N GLU A 39 -29.18 14.85 -10.30
CA GLU A 39 -29.67 15.63 -9.16
C GLU A 39 -28.70 16.72 -8.69
N ASN A 40 -27.49 16.77 -9.27
CA ASN A 40 -26.40 17.64 -8.83
C ASN A 40 -26.12 17.53 -7.32
N LYS A 41 -26.11 16.29 -6.81
CA LYS A 41 -25.83 15.94 -5.42
C LYS A 41 -24.59 15.06 -5.34
N LEU A 42 -23.94 15.07 -4.18
CA LEU A 42 -22.92 14.08 -3.87
C LEU A 42 -23.59 12.74 -3.53
N VAL A 43 -22.85 11.65 -3.75
CA VAL A 43 -23.25 10.31 -3.31
C VAL A 43 -22.64 10.06 -1.94
N PHE A 44 -23.46 9.60 -1.00
CA PHE A 44 -22.98 9.03 0.26
C PHE A 44 -23.11 7.51 0.21
N ILE A 45 -22.01 6.80 0.47
CA ILE A 45 -21.99 5.34 0.56
C ILE A 45 -21.56 4.92 1.97
N ASP A 46 -22.44 4.19 2.65
CA ASP A 46 -22.09 3.37 3.81
C ASP A 46 -21.43 2.08 3.33
N ALA A 47 -20.10 2.00 3.49
CA ALA A 47 -19.30 0.84 3.16
C ALA A 47 -19.17 -0.06 4.40
N TYR A 48 -19.94 -1.15 4.40
CA TYR A 48 -20.07 -2.04 5.56
C TYR A 48 -19.71 -3.49 5.21
N ALA A 49 -19.65 -4.33 6.24
CA ALA A 49 -19.66 -5.79 6.10
C ALA A 49 -20.73 -6.37 7.02
N SER A 50 -21.39 -7.45 6.59
CA SER A 50 -22.50 -8.09 7.34
C SER A 50 -22.16 -8.45 8.81
N TRP A 51 -20.89 -8.77 9.08
CA TRP A 51 -20.38 -9.15 10.41
C TRP A 51 -19.87 -7.97 11.24
N CYS A 52 -19.77 -6.76 10.67
CA CYS A 52 -19.22 -5.59 11.32
C CYS A 52 -20.11 -5.09 12.47
N GLY A 53 -19.64 -5.28 13.72
CA GLY A 53 -20.33 -4.81 14.93
C GLY A 53 -20.54 -3.29 14.97
N PRO A 54 -19.49 -2.47 14.80
CA PRO A 54 -19.62 -1.01 14.80
C PRO A 54 -20.56 -0.47 13.70
N CYS A 55 -20.63 -1.13 12.54
CA CYS A 55 -21.56 -0.77 11.47
C CYS A 55 -23.02 -0.91 11.92
N LYS A 56 -23.34 -2.02 12.59
CA LYS A 56 -24.68 -2.24 13.18
C LYS A 56 -25.01 -1.21 14.26
N MET A 57 -24.01 -0.74 15.00
CA MET A 57 -24.19 0.34 15.98
C MET A 57 -24.49 1.67 15.30
N MET A 58 -23.81 2.03 14.21
CA MET A 58 -24.13 3.23 13.41
C MET A 58 -25.57 3.16 12.87
N GLU A 59 -25.94 2.04 12.29
CA GLU A 59 -27.29 1.81 11.76
C GLU A 59 -28.37 2.00 12.84
N LYS A 60 -28.15 1.42 14.03
CA LYS A 60 -29.12 1.49 15.13
C LYS A 60 -29.16 2.86 15.82
N ASN A 61 -28.00 3.45 16.09
CA ASN A 61 -27.88 4.58 17.02
C ASN A 61 -27.77 5.94 16.32
N VAL A 62 -27.36 5.98 15.05
CA VAL A 62 -27.02 7.22 14.35
C VAL A 62 -27.87 7.39 13.10
N PHE A 63 -27.93 6.40 12.21
CA PHE A 63 -28.65 6.52 10.93
C PHE A 63 -30.18 6.63 11.10
N THR A 64 -30.71 6.21 12.25
CA THR A 64 -32.13 6.30 12.64
C THR A 64 -32.50 7.64 13.30
N LYS A 65 -31.53 8.51 13.55
CA LYS A 65 -31.76 9.83 14.15
C LYS A 65 -32.37 10.77 13.12
N LYS A 66 -33.43 11.48 13.50
CA LYS A 66 -34.16 12.39 12.61
C LYS A 66 -33.25 13.46 12.02
N SER A 67 -32.42 14.08 12.86
CA SER A 67 -31.42 15.10 12.48
C SER A 67 -30.50 14.60 11.36
N VAL A 68 -30.04 13.36 11.46
CA VAL A 68 -29.18 12.68 10.49
C VAL A 68 -29.95 12.39 9.21
N GLY A 69 -31.12 11.75 9.30
CA GLY A 69 -31.95 11.46 8.14
C GLY A 69 -32.34 12.71 7.35
N ASP A 70 -32.87 13.74 8.02
CA ASP A 70 -33.25 15.02 7.43
C ASP A 70 -32.09 15.63 6.63
N TYR A 71 -30.89 15.66 7.22
CA TYR A 71 -29.72 16.22 6.56
C TYR A 71 -29.28 15.37 5.37
N TYR A 72 -29.08 14.06 5.57
CA TYR A 72 -28.50 13.20 4.55
C TYR A 72 -29.44 13.01 3.35
N ASN A 73 -30.74 12.85 3.59
CA ASN A 73 -31.74 12.68 2.52
C ASN A 73 -31.89 13.95 1.66
N THR A 74 -31.74 15.12 2.28
CA THR A 74 -31.78 16.40 1.56
C THR A 74 -30.55 16.58 0.69
N ASN A 75 -29.38 16.25 1.23
CA ASN A 75 -28.09 16.69 0.69
C ASN A 75 -27.37 15.67 -0.20
N PHE A 76 -27.66 14.37 -0.03
CA PHE A 76 -26.93 13.30 -0.70
C PHE A 76 -27.86 12.30 -1.39
N VAL A 77 -27.30 11.59 -2.36
CA VAL A 77 -27.86 10.33 -2.87
C VAL A 77 -27.25 9.21 -2.03
N ASN A 78 -28.02 8.65 -1.10
CA ASN A 78 -27.52 7.69 -0.12
C ASN A 78 -27.63 6.25 -0.62
N ALA A 79 -26.58 5.45 -0.45
CA ALA A 79 -26.58 4.01 -0.68
C ALA A 79 -25.72 3.30 0.36
N ARG A 80 -25.86 1.97 0.43
CA ARG A 80 -25.01 1.11 1.25
C ARG A 80 -24.61 -0.11 0.46
N PHE A 81 -23.36 -0.54 0.61
CA PHE A 81 -22.86 -1.75 -0.05
C PHE A 81 -22.11 -2.62 0.94
N ASP A 82 -22.42 -3.92 0.95
CA ASP A 82 -21.61 -4.93 1.63
C ASP A 82 -20.34 -5.14 0.80
N MET A 83 -19.22 -4.62 1.29
CA MET A 83 -17.94 -4.59 0.57
C MET A 83 -17.32 -5.97 0.37
N GLU A 84 -17.87 -7.01 0.99
CA GLU A 84 -17.42 -8.40 0.82
C GLU A 84 -18.29 -9.20 -0.16
N LYS A 85 -19.30 -8.59 -0.78
CA LYS A 85 -20.26 -9.26 -1.67
C LYS A 85 -20.58 -8.43 -2.91
N GLY A 86 -21.02 -9.10 -3.98
CA GLY A 86 -21.51 -8.46 -5.21
C GLY A 86 -20.56 -7.38 -5.75
N GLU A 87 -21.14 -6.27 -6.22
CA GLU A 87 -20.38 -5.10 -6.69
C GLU A 87 -19.61 -4.38 -5.57
N GLY A 88 -19.95 -4.62 -4.30
CA GLY A 88 -19.24 -4.07 -3.15
C GLY A 88 -17.74 -4.43 -3.14
N ARG A 89 -17.36 -5.62 -3.63
CA ARG A 89 -15.94 -6.00 -3.74
C ARG A 89 -15.17 -5.11 -4.71
N GLU A 90 -15.80 -4.76 -5.83
CA GLU A 90 -15.20 -3.88 -6.85
C GLU A 90 -15.12 -2.45 -6.34
N ILE A 91 -16.15 -1.98 -5.64
CA ILE A 91 -16.17 -0.66 -4.98
C ILE A 91 -15.05 -0.58 -3.92
N ALA A 92 -14.91 -1.62 -3.09
CA ALA A 92 -13.88 -1.70 -2.06
C ALA A 92 -12.47 -1.63 -2.64
N ALA A 93 -12.21 -2.38 -3.72
CA ALA A 93 -10.94 -2.33 -4.43
C ALA A 93 -10.69 -0.94 -5.05
N LYS A 94 -11.70 -0.37 -5.73
CA LYS A 94 -11.62 0.91 -6.42
C LYS A 94 -11.31 2.08 -5.48
N TYR A 95 -11.95 2.12 -4.31
CA TYR A 95 -11.81 3.23 -3.36
C TYR A 95 -10.91 2.88 -2.16
N GLY A 96 -10.23 1.73 -2.18
CA GLY A 96 -9.30 1.34 -1.12
C GLY A 96 -9.95 1.14 0.25
N VAL A 97 -11.16 0.60 0.30
CA VAL A 97 -11.85 0.29 1.56
C VAL A 97 -11.22 -0.95 2.19
N ARG A 98 -10.58 -0.78 3.35
CA ARG A 98 -9.87 -1.87 4.08
C ARG A 98 -10.36 -2.09 5.51
N SER A 99 -11.27 -1.27 6.00
CA SER A 99 -11.83 -1.33 7.34
C SER A 99 -13.29 -0.86 7.34
N TYR A 100 -14.06 -1.27 8.34
CA TYR A 100 -15.49 -0.97 8.43
C TYR A 100 -15.85 -0.40 9.82
N PRO A 101 -16.82 0.53 9.90
CA PRO A 101 -17.49 1.20 8.79
C PRO A 101 -16.54 2.17 8.07
N THR A 102 -16.73 2.30 6.76
CA THR A 102 -16.11 3.37 5.96
C THR A 102 -17.23 4.17 5.29
N TYR A 103 -17.08 5.49 5.23
CA TYR A 103 -18.03 6.41 4.63
C TYR A 103 -17.39 7.03 3.40
N LEU A 104 -17.93 6.74 2.21
CA LEU A 104 -17.43 7.33 0.96
C LEU A 104 -18.36 8.43 0.51
N PHE A 105 -17.78 9.55 0.08
CA PHE A 105 -18.48 10.66 -0.53
C PHE A 105 -17.95 10.84 -1.95
N LEU A 106 -18.82 10.67 -2.95
CA LEU A 106 -18.44 10.72 -4.37
C LEU A 106 -19.16 11.87 -5.09
N ASN A 107 -18.52 12.44 -6.12
CA ASN A 107 -19.19 13.40 -7.01
C ASN A 107 -20.05 12.67 -8.07
N GLY A 108 -20.76 13.44 -8.90
CA GLY A 108 -21.59 12.91 -10.00
C GLY A 108 -20.82 12.18 -11.11
N ASP A 109 -19.48 12.20 -11.08
CA ASP A 109 -18.62 11.44 -11.99
C ASP A 109 -18.05 10.17 -11.31
N GLY A 110 -18.44 9.90 -10.06
CA GLY A 110 -17.98 8.78 -9.28
C GLY A 110 -16.55 8.94 -8.74
N GLU A 111 -16.02 10.16 -8.70
CA GLU A 111 -14.72 10.45 -8.13
C GLU A 111 -14.82 10.67 -6.61
N LEU A 112 -13.80 10.21 -5.87
CA LEU A 112 -13.76 10.35 -4.42
C LEU A 112 -13.58 11.83 -4.03
N VAL A 113 -14.55 12.35 -3.28
CA VAL A 113 -14.50 13.69 -2.65
C VAL A 113 -13.96 13.57 -1.23
N SER A 114 -14.45 12.61 -0.46
CA SER A 114 -14.01 12.38 0.92
C SER A 114 -14.21 10.91 1.32
N GLN A 115 -13.36 10.43 2.23
CA GLN A 115 -13.50 9.13 2.85
C GLN A 115 -13.22 9.26 4.34
N ASN A 116 -14.15 8.76 5.15
CA ASN A 116 -14.04 8.72 6.60
C ASN A 116 -14.25 7.30 7.09
N MET A 117 -13.86 7.00 8.33
CA MET A 117 -13.95 5.64 8.86
C MET A 117 -14.27 5.62 10.35
N GLY A 118 -14.74 4.47 10.81
CA GLY A 118 -14.98 4.20 12.22
C GLY A 118 -16.36 4.65 12.70
N TYR A 119 -16.68 4.24 13.91
CA TYR A 119 -17.90 4.65 14.59
C TYR A 119 -17.83 6.15 14.92
N MET A 120 -18.94 6.86 14.73
CA MET A 120 -19.05 8.28 15.04
C MET A 120 -20.35 8.54 15.80
N GLU A 121 -20.28 9.39 16.82
CA GLU A 121 -21.50 9.91 17.46
C GLU A 121 -22.25 10.87 16.54
N GLU A 122 -23.55 11.05 16.79
CA GLU A 122 -24.48 11.83 15.97
C GLU A 122 -23.95 13.21 15.56
N SER A 123 -23.44 13.99 16.52
CA SER A 123 -22.95 15.35 16.28
C SER A 123 -21.74 15.37 15.37
N MET A 124 -20.82 14.43 15.53
CA MET A 124 -19.62 14.32 14.70
C MET A 124 -19.95 13.85 13.28
N PHE A 125 -20.89 12.90 13.17
CA PHE A 125 -21.36 12.39 11.88
C PHE A 125 -22.09 13.47 11.06
N LEU A 126 -22.84 14.35 11.71
CA LEU A 126 -23.46 15.52 11.09
C LEU A 126 -22.44 16.59 10.71
N ALA A 127 -21.49 16.91 11.59
CA ALA A 127 -20.45 17.89 11.31
C ALA A 127 -19.60 17.49 10.10
N MET A 128 -19.23 16.21 10.01
CA MET A 128 -18.54 15.65 8.85
C MET A 128 -19.33 15.88 7.55
N ALA A 129 -20.61 15.53 7.52
CA ALA A 129 -21.44 15.71 6.33
C ALA A 129 -21.63 17.19 5.96
N GLN A 130 -21.78 18.06 6.96
CA GLN A 130 -21.89 19.50 6.75
C GLN A 130 -20.62 20.11 6.18
N ASP A 131 -19.47 19.69 6.69
CA ASP A 131 -18.18 20.10 6.16
C ASP A 131 -18.01 19.65 4.70
N ILE A 132 -18.34 18.40 4.39
CA ILE A 132 -18.27 17.86 3.02
C ILE A 132 -19.20 18.62 2.06
N ASN A 133 -20.32 19.15 2.55
CA ASN A 133 -21.23 19.96 1.76
C ASN A 133 -20.93 21.47 1.82
N SER A 134 -19.86 21.87 2.51
CA SER A 134 -19.44 23.27 2.56
C SER A 134 -19.06 23.78 1.16
N PRO A 135 -19.17 25.10 0.91
CA PRO A 135 -18.78 25.69 -0.37
C PRO A 135 -17.34 25.37 -0.79
N ASN A 136 -16.45 25.06 0.15
CA ASN A 136 -15.09 24.65 -0.13
C ASN A 136 -15.01 23.23 -0.71
N ASN A 137 -15.82 22.30 -0.23
CA ASN A 137 -15.85 20.92 -0.71
C ASN A 137 -16.73 20.72 -1.95
N LYS A 138 -17.63 21.65 -2.28
CA LYS A 138 -18.36 21.71 -3.57
C LYS A 138 -17.51 22.12 -4.78
N LYS A 139 -16.20 22.39 -4.62
CA LYS A 139 -15.30 22.91 -5.68
C LYS A 139 -14.86 21.86 -6.73
N GLY A 140 -15.25 20.59 -6.58
CA GLY A 140 -14.88 19.48 -7.46
C GLY A 140 -14.21 18.33 -6.70
N SER A 141 -13.74 17.30 -7.41
CA SER A 141 -13.00 16.19 -6.80
C SER A 141 -11.66 16.64 -6.21
N LEU A 142 -11.04 15.77 -5.40
CA LEU A 142 -9.70 16.03 -4.85
C LEU A 142 -8.68 16.33 -5.97
N LYS A 143 -8.74 15.59 -7.07
CA LYS A 143 -7.84 15.77 -8.22
C LYS A 143 -8.09 17.09 -8.93
N ASP A 144 -9.34 17.46 -9.17
CA ASP A 144 -9.68 18.74 -9.82
C ASP A 144 -9.28 19.95 -8.98
N ARG A 145 -9.60 19.92 -7.69
CA ARG A 145 -9.26 20.99 -6.74
C ARG A 145 -7.75 21.14 -6.61
N PHE A 146 -7.03 20.02 -6.56
CA PHE A 146 -5.58 20.02 -6.58
C PHE A 146 -5.02 20.57 -7.89
N ALA A 147 -5.58 20.18 -9.05
CA ALA A 147 -5.17 20.71 -10.35
C ALA A 147 -5.41 22.23 -10.48
N LYS A 148 -6.48 22.75 -9.87
CA LYS A 148 -6.79 24.19 -9.77
C LYS A 148 -5.91 24.94 -8.77
N GLY A 149 -4.97 24.26 -8.11
CA GLY A 149 -3.98 24.90 -7.26
C GLY A 149 -4.46 25.16 -5.83
N GLU A 150 -5.44 24.42 -5.32
CA GLU A 150 -5.86 24.55 -3.92
C GLU A 150 -4.70 24.23 -2.96
N LYS A 151 -4.58 25.07 -1.92
CA LYS A 151 -3.44 25.13 -0.99
C LYS A 151 -3.83 24.90 0.47
N ASP A 152 -5.11 24.67 0.73
CA ASP A 152 -5.61 24.49 2.09
C ASP A 152 -4.89 23.32 2.80
N PRO A 153 -4.32 23.52 3.99
CA PRO A 153 -3.55 22.50 4.69
C PRO A 153 -4.33 21.20 4.95
N GLU A 154 -5.58 21.30 5.40
CA GLU A 154 -6.42 20.14 5.72
C GLU A 154 -6.78 19.37 4.45
N PHE A 155 -7.11 20.08 3.37
CA PHE A 155 -7.33 19.48 2.05
C PHE A 155 -6.12 18.68 1.56
N LEU A 156 -4.90 19.24 1.66
CA LEU A 156 -3.68 18.55 1.22
C LEU A 156 -3.35 17.35 2.12
N MET A 157 -3.56 17.47 3.43
CA MET A 157 -3.44 16.34 4.37
C MET A 157 -4.45 15.23 4.07
N ASN A 158 -5.67 15.57 3.66
CA ASN A 158 -6.66 14.60 3.26
C ASN A 158 -6.24 13.84 2.00
N ILE A 159 -5.70 14.54 0.99
CA ILE A 159 -5.12 13.87 -0.19
C ILE A 159 -4.02 12.89 0.22
N MET A 160 -3.08 13.32 1.07
CA MET A 160 -1.99 12.48 1.57
C MET A 160 -2.52 11.21 2.25
N LYS A 161 -3.47 11.34 3.18
CA LYS A 161 -4.02 10.20 3.93
C LYS A 161 -4.75 9.21 3.02
N LEU A 162 -5.66 9.70 2.18
CA LEU A 162 -6.54 8.86 1.36
C LEU A 162 -5.82 8.17 0.19
N ASN A 163 -4.79 8.82 -0.36
CA ASN A 163 -4.16 8.35 -1.61
C ASN A 163 -2.79 7.69 -1.39
N SER A 164 -2.23 7.73 -0.17
CA SER A 164 -0.90 7.15 0.13
C SER A 164 -0.70 5.69 -0.32
N THR A 165 -1.78 4.90 -0.39
CA THR A 165 -1.72 3.48 -0.80
C THR A 165 -2.26 3.22 -2.21
N THR A 166 -3.17 4.05 -2.71
CA THR A 166 -3.89 3.85 -3.97
C THR A 166 -3.32 4.67 -5.12
N ASP A 167 -2.76 5.85 -4.83
CA ASP A 167 -2.15 6.77 -5.79
C ASP A 167 -1.01 7.54 -5.09
N PHE A 168 0.11 6.84 -4.85
CA PHE A 168 1.24 7.36 -4.08
C PHE A 168 1.84 8.64 -4.68
N ASP A 169 1.93 8.72 -6.01
CA ASP A 169 2.48 9.89 -6.70
C ASP A 169 1.58 11.13 -6.52
N PHE A 170 0.26 10.96 -6.56
CA PHE A 170 -0.66 12.05 -6.26
C PHE A 170 -0.56 12.50 -4.80
N ALA A 171 -0.48 11.55 -3.86
CA ALA A 171 -0.29 11.84 -2.44
C ALA A 171 1.04 12.56 -2.17
N LYS A 172 2.13 12.14 -2.83
CA LYS A 172 3.45 12.78 -2.74
C LYS A 172 3.42 14.22 -3.24
N LYS A 173 2.78 14.49 -4.38
CA LYS A 173 2.61 15.87 -4.90
C LYS A 173 1.82 16.76 -3.93
N ALA A 174 0.82 16.19 -3.23
CA ALA A 174 0.12 16.92 -2.18
C ALA A 174 1.01 17.25 -0.98
N SER A 175 1.86 16.30 -0.57
CA SER A 175 2.88 16.54 0.46
C SER A 175 3.85 17.65 0.07
N GLU A 176 4.35 17.64 -1.16
CA GLU A 176 5.26 18.67 -1.68
C GLU A 176 4.61 20.06 -1.63
N ARG A 177 3.37 20.18 -2.11
CA ARG A 177 2.62 21.45 -2.04
C ARG A 177 2.33 21.88 -0.61
N TYR A 178 2.04 20.93 0.29
CA TYR A 178 1.75 21.23 1.68
C TYR A 178 2.95 21.91 2.35
N PHE A 179 4.14 21.35 2.21
CA PHE A 179 5.36 21.91 2.79
C PHE A 179 5.89 23.14 2.04
N GLU A 180 5.60 23.28 0.75
CA GLU A 180 5.85 24.53 0.02
C GLU A 180 5.03 25.70 0.57
N ASN A 181 3.79 25.45 1.00
CA ASN A 181 2.89 26.50 1.51
C ASN A 181 3.03 26.75 3.02
N LYS A 182 3.59 25.81 3.78
CA LYS A 182 3.79 25.94 5.22
C LYS A 182 4.93 26.92 5.50
N LYS A 183 4.62 28.07 6.11
CA LYS A 183 5.61 29.12 6.37
C LYS A 183 6.66 28.62 7.36
N SER A 184 7.87 29.15 7.26
CA SER A 184 8.96 28.87 8.21
C SER A 184 8.62 29.30 9.65
N THR A 185 7.66 30.21 9.83
CA THR A 185 7.16 30.64 11.14
C THR A 185 6.16 29.68 11.78
N GLU A 186 5.57 28.76 11.01
CA GLU A 186 4.58 27.80 11.50
C GLU A 186 5.26 26.52 11.95
N GLU A 187 5.20 26.17 13.25
CA GLU A 187 5.85 24.99 13.80
C GLU A 187 5.41 23.68 13.11
N LEU A 188 6.35 22.73 13.01
CA LEU A 188 6.05 21.37 12.58
C LEU A 188 5.32 20.59 13.68
N THR A 189 4.20 19.97 13.33
CA THR A 189 3.47 19.03 14.18
C THR A 189 4.03 17.61 14.07
N ARG A 190 3.56 16.70 14.94
CA ARG A 190 3.89 15.27 14.81
C ARG A 190 3.40 14.69 13.47
N ASP A 191 2.21 15.07 13.02
CA ASP A 191 1.65 14.63 11.73
C ASP A 191 2.51 15.14 10.57
N ASP A 192 2.98 16.39 10.63
CA ASP A 192 3.89 16.94 9.62
C ASP A 192 5.15 16.08 9.47
N ILE A 193 5.77 15.70 10.58
CA ILE A 193 6.98 14.89 10.56
C ILE A 193 6.67 13.48 10.03
N GLY A 194 5.53 12.91 10.41
CA GLY A 194 5.07 11.64 9.85
C GLY A 194 4.92 11.68 8.33
N PHE A 195 4.24 12.68 7.79
CA PHE A 195 4.10 12.86 6.34
C PHE A 195 5.43 13.14 5.65
N MET A 196 6.28 13.98 6.24
CA MET A 196 7.61 14.29 5.72
C MET A 196 8.42 13.00 5.53
N LEU A 197 8.56 12.19 6.58
CA LEU A 197 9.33 10.94 6.52
C LEU A 197 8.68 9.89 5.61
N PHE A 198 7.36 9.87 5.52
CA PHE A 198 6.65 8.93 4.66
C PHE A 198 6.80 9.22 3.17
N PHE A 199 6.74 10.49 2.75
CA PHE A 199 6.77 10.87 1.33
C PHE A 199 8.15 11.27 0.79
N LEU A 200 9.09 11.61 1.68
CA LEU A 200 10.47 11.93 1.28
C LEU A 200 11.23 10.64 0.94
N LYS A 201 11.63 10.49 -0.33
CA LYS A 201 12.29 9.28 -0.88
C LYS A 201 13.63 9.57 -1.51
N SER A 202 13.92 10.82 -1.86
CA SER A 202 15.18 11.22 -2.49
C SER A 202 15.69 12.56 -1.96
N THR A 203 17.00 12.78 -2.06
CA THR A 203 17.61 14.10 -1.85
C THR A 203 17.19 15.11 -2.92
N GLU A 204 16.66 14.64 -4.05
CA GLU A 204 16.13 15.48 -5.14
C GLU A 204 14.67 15.87 -4.94
N ASP A 205 13.98 15.29 -3.95
CA ASP A 205 12.60 15.67 -3.66
C ASP A 205 12.53 17.12 -3.17
N PRO A 206 11.52 17.91 -3.58
CA PRO A 206 11.35 19.29 -3.12
C PRO A 206 11.37 19.41 -1.59
N ASN A 207 10.75 18.44 -0.91
CA ASN A 207 10.64 18.39 0.55
C ASN A 207 11.98 18.13 1.26
N TYR A 208 13.03 17.67 0.58
CA TYR A 208 14.35 17.47 1.18
C TYR A 208 14.94 18.78 1.74
N LYS A 209 14.67 19.90 1.07
CA LYS A 209 15.08 21.24 1.54
C LYS A 209 14.38 21.62 2.85
N VAL A 210 13.11 21.26 3.00
CA VAL A 210 12.34 21.53 4.22
C VAL A 210 12.82 20.62 5.35
N PHE A 211 13.01 19.33 5.07
CA PHE A 211 13.58 18.36 6.01
C PHE A 211 14.93 18.82 6.58
N THR A 212 15.86 19.24 5.72
CA THR A 212 17.19 19.68 6.15
C THR A 212 17.19 21.03 6.88
N SER A 213 16.47 22.03 6.37
CA SER A 213 16.41 23.37 6.98
C SER A 213 15.69 23.39 8.33
N ARG A 214 14.75 22.46 8.56
CA ARG A 214 13.93 22.39 9.78
C ARG A 214 14.36 21.29 10.74
N LYS A 215 15.59 20.77 10.63
CA LYS A 215 16.14 19.72 11.51
C LYS A 215 15.85 19.94 12.99
N LYS A 216 16.06 21.16 13.51
CA LYS A 216 15.87 21.50 14.94
C LYS A 216 14.45 21.23 15.44
N GLU A 217 13.46 21.35 14.58
CA GLU A 217 12.06 21.06 14.95
C GLU A 217 11.75 19.58 14.84
N ILE A 218 12.27 18.92 13.80
CA ILE A 218 12.07 17.49 13.57
C ILE A 218 12.62 16.67 14.74
N ILE A 219 13.83 17.02 15.21
CA ILE A 219 14.48 16.28 16.32
C ILE A 219 13.81 16.49 17.69
N LYS A 220 12.80 17.37 17.80
CA LYS A 220 11.94 17.44 18.99
C LYS A 220 11.02 16.21 19.11
N TYR A 221 10.70 15.57 17.98
CA TYR A 221 9.77 14.45 17.91
C TYR A 221 10.43 13.13 17.48
N LEU A 222 11.67 13.19 17.00
CA LEU A 222 12.45 12.04 16.53
C LEU A 222 13.87 12.10 17.12
N PRO A 223 14.47 10.98 17.57
CA PRO A 223 15.86 10.97 18.00
C PRO A 223 16.80 11.51 16.90
N GLU A 224 17.81 12.29 17.29
CA GLU A 224 18.75 12.87 16.32
C GLU A 224 19.49 11.81 15.50
N GLU A 225 19.81 10.66 16.10
CA GLU A 225 20.42 9.54 15.39
C GLU A 225 19.48 8.98 14.31
N THR A 226 18.20 8.83 14.60
CA THR A 226 17.22 8.38 13.58
C THR A 226 17.04 9.41 12.46
N TYR A 227 17.12 10.71 12.77
CA TYR A 227 17.16 11.74 11.72
C TYR A 227 18.38 11.57 10.81
N LYS A 228 19.57 11.37 11.40
CA LYS A 228 20.83 11.19 10.65
C LYS A 228 20.80 9.93 9.82
N GLU A 229 20.33 8.82 10.37
CA GLU A 229 20.16 7.56 9.66
C GLU A 229 19.26 7.75 8.44
N PHE A 230 18.09 8.36 8.61
CA PHE A 230 17.16 8.62 7.52
C PHE A 230 17.79 9.51 6.42
N ASP A 231 18.44 10.61 6.80
CA ASP A 231 19.16 11.49 5.88
C ASP A 231 20.28 10.76 5.12
N ASN A 232 21.05 9.94 5.82
CA ASN A 232 22.12 9.14 5.22
C ASN A 232 21.57 8.08 4.26
N GLN A 233 20.41 7.48 4.52
CA GLN A 233 19.75 6.55 3.60
C GLN A 233 19.28 7.24 2.30
N LEU A 234 18.76 8.47 2.40
CA LEU A 234 18.40 9.26 1.21
C LEU A 234 19.63 9.56 0.35
N LYS A 235 20.72 10.02 0.99
CA LYS A 235 22.00 10.28 0.31
C LYS A 235 22.59 9.01 -0.30
N LEU A 236 22.56 7.90 0.44
CA LEU A 236 23.06 6.61 -0.02
C LEU A 236 22.32 6.11 -1.26
N SER A 237 21.02 6.39 -1.36
CA SER A 237 20.24 6.07 -2.56
C SER A 237 20.76 6.83 -3.80
N LYS A 238 21.17 8.10 -3.64
CA LYS A 238 21.81 8.85 -4.73
C LYS A 238 23.19 8.30 -5.08
N VAL A 239 23.96 7.85 -4.08
CA VAL A 239 25.26 7.19 -4.31
C VAL A 239 25.09 5.90 -5.12
N VAL A 240 24.05 5.11 -4.84
CA VAL A 240 23.71 3.92 -5.65
C VAL A 240 23.44 4.32 -7.09
N GLU A 241 22.58 5.31 -7.33
CA GLU A 241 22.25 5.77 -8.69
C GLU A 241 23.49 6.23 -9.44
N GLN A 242 24.36 7.00 -8.80
CA GLN A 242 25.57 7.57 -9.42
C GLN A 242 26.71 6.57 -9.59
N SER A 243 26.70 5.44 -8.87
CA SER A 243 27.70 4.39 -9.03
C SER A 243 27.41 3.47 -10.20
N ILE A 244 26.19 3.48 -10.74
CA ILE A 244 25.78 2.59 -11.82
C ILE A 244 26.21 3.15 -13.18
N ASP A 245 26.97 2.35 -13.93
CA ASP A 245 27.28 2.56 -15.33
C ASP A 245 26.41 1.63 -16.18
N ASP A 246 25.22 2.12 -16.53
CA ASP A 246 24.23 1.37 -17.32
C ASP A 246 24.72 1.05 -18.73
N LYS A 247 25.58 1.88 -19.30
CA LYS A 247 26.13 1.64 -20.63
C LYS A 247 26.98 0.38 -20.65
N ASN A 248 27.78 0.18 -19.61
CA ASN A 248 28.67 -0.97 -19.50
C ASN A 248 28.12 -2.10 -18.61
N LYS A 249 26.92 -1.92 -18.03
CA LYS A 249 26.30 -2.83 -17.06
C LYS A 249 27.23 -3.13 -15.88
N ARG A 250 27.88 -2.10 -15.33
CA ARG A 250 28.85 -2.19 -14.24
C ARG A 250 28.48 -1.26 -13.11
N ILE A 251 29.02 -1.55 -11.93
CA ILE A 251 28.97 -0.66 -10.78
C ILE A 251 30.39 -0.17 -10.50
N ASN A 252 30.56 1.14 -10.36
CA ASN A 252 31.78 1.76 -9.91
C ASN A 252 31.90 1.59 -8.39
N GLU A 253 32.50 0.47 -7.98
CA GLU A 253 32.67 0.08 -6.58
C GLU A 253 33.56 1.07 -5.81
N GLU A 254 34.59 1.61 -6.45
CA GLU A 254 35.50 2.60 -5.83
C GLU A 254 34.75 3.89 -5.50
N TYR A 255 34.01 4.43 -6.47
CA TYR A 255 33.16 5.60 -6.25
C TYR A 255 32.12 5.32 -5.16
N PHE A 256 31.44 4.18 -5.25
CA PHE A 256 30.42 3.80 -4.27
C PHE A 256 31.00 3.80 -2.85
N MET A 257 32.09 3.06 -2.61
CA MET A 257 32.69 2.95 -1.28
C MET A 257 33.21 4.30 -0.80
N LYS A 258 33.93 5.05 -1.65
CA LYS A 258 34.44 6.38 -1.31
C LYS A 258 33.36 7.35 -0.84
N THR A 259 32.16 7.27 -1.41
CA THR A 259 31.05 8.18 -1.08
C THR A 259 30.10 7.61 -0.02
N ALA A 260 29.92 6.29 0.06
CA ALA A 260 29.03 5.64 1.02
C ALA A 260 29.67 5.45 2.41
N GLU A 261 30.97 5.15 2.49
CA GLU A 261 31.64 4.90 3.78
C GLU A 261 31.50 6.07 4.77
N PRO A 262 31.64 7.36 4.38
CA PRO A 262 31.43 8.47 5.31
C PRO A 262 29.98 8.63 5.79
N LEU A 263 29.01 8.05 5.09
CA LEU A 263 27.58 8.18 5.42
C LEU A 263 27.12 7.11 6.40
N VAL A 264 27.53 5.85 6.18
CA VAL A 264 27.00 4.70 6.92
C VAL A 264 28.10 3.85 7.57
N GLY A 265 29.36 4.23 7.41
CA GLY A 265 30.50 3.42 7.86
C GLY A 265 30.83 2.29 6.89
N LYS A 266 32.04 1.76 7.03
CA LYS A 266 32.62 0.77 6.10
C LYS A 266 31.79 -0.52 6.00
N TYR A 267 31.33 -1.02 7.13
CA TYR A 267 30.59 -2.27 7.19
C TYR A 267 29.25 -2.18 6.44
N ASP A 268 28.43 -1.17 6.76
CA ASP A 268 27.12 -1.00 6.13
C ASP A 268 27.24 -0.57 4.66
N ALA A 269 28.25 0.22 4.31
CA ALA A 269 28.56 0.55 2.91
C ALA A 269 28.87 -0.71 2.11
N GLN A 270 29.70 -1.61 2.64
CA GLN A 270 30.03 -2.87 1.96
C GLN A 270 28.81 -3.77 1.79
N ILE A 271 27.94 -3.87 2.81
CA ILE A 271 26.68 -4.61 2.70
C ILE A 271 25.80 -4.03 1.60
N LYS A 272 25.61 -2.70 1.59
CA LYS A 272 24.79 -2.03 0.59
C LYS A 272 25.35 -2.21 -0.81
N LEU A 273 26.67 -2.11 -0.98
CA LEU A 273 27.33 -2.35 -2.27
C LEU A 273 27.05 -3.77 -2.77
N ASN A 274 27.22 -4.77 -1.91
CA ASN A 274 26.99 -6.16 -2.28
C ASN A 274 25.53 -6.42 -2.66
N GLN A 275 24.57 -5.91 -1.89
CA GLN A 275 23.15 -5.97 -2.23
C GLN A 275 22.83 -5.29 -3.55
N THR A 276 23.44 -4.13 -3.80
CA THR A 276 23.28 -3.38 -5.05
C THR A 276 23.81 -4.18 -6.23
N LYS A 277 25.01 -4.78 -6.11
CA LYS A 277 25.61 -5.65 -7.14
C LYS A 277 24.71 -6.83 -7.47
N LEU A 278 24.22 -7.55 -6.47
CA LEU A 278 23.34 -8.69 -6.69
C LEU A 278 22.05 -8.29 -7.40
N SER A 279 21.35 -7.26 -6.90
CA SER A 279 20.09 -6.79 -7.50
C SER A 279 20.29 -6.28 -8.92
N TYR A 280 21.32 -5.45 -9.14
CA TYR A 280 21.56 -4.81 -10.43
C TYR A 280 21.98 -5.82 -11.51
N TYR A 281 22.90 -6.73 -11.19
CA TYR A 281 23.37 -7.73 -12.15
C TYR A 281 22.30 -8.77 -12.47
N GLU A 282 21.45 -9.14 -11.51
CA GLU A 282 20.26 -9.97 -11.74
C GLU A 282 19.30 -9.29 -12.73
N GLN A 283 18.87 -8.05 -12.42
CA GLN A 283 17.90 -7.30 -13.25
C GLN A 283 18.39 -7.05 -14.68
N ASN A 284 19.71 -6.90 -14.87
CA ASN A 284 20.32 -6.62 -16.17
C ASN A 284 20.83 -7.86 -16.91
N ASN A 285 20.53 -9.07 -16.41
CA ASN A 285 20.98 -10.36 -16.93
C ASN A 285 22.51 -10.47 -17.05
N ASN A 286 23.26 -9.79 -16.19
CA ASN A 286 24.73 -9.83 -16.15
C ASN A 286 25.23 -10.93 -15.20
N PHE A 287 24.87 -12.17 -15.53
CA PHE A 287 25.16 -13.34 -14.68
C PHE A 287 26.65 -13.60 -14.39
N PRO A 288 27.61 -13.33 -15.31
CA PRO A 288 29.03 -13.46 -14.99
C PRO A 288 29.49 -12.55 -13.84
N GLU A 289 28.93 -11.34 -13.73
CA GLU A 289 29.24 -10.42 -12.64
C GLU A 289 28.40 -10.70 -11.39
N TYR A 290 27.16 -11.17 -11.56
CA TYR A 290 26.36 -11.72 -10.47
C TYR A 290 27.09 -12.88 -9.77
N GLU A 291 27.64 -13.83 -10.54
CA GLU A 291 28.38 -14.98 -10.02
C GLU A 291 29.53 -14.55 -9.11
N LYS A 292 30.38 -13.62 -9.59
CA LYS A 292 31.49 -13.07 -8.80
C LYS A 292 31.00 -12.36 -7.54
N ALA A 293 29.98 -11.52 -7.66
CA ALA A 293 29.43 -10.76 -6.54
C ALA A 293 28.83 -11.68 -5.45
N ALA A 294 28.08 -12.70 -5.86
CA ALA A 294 27.45 -13.65 -4.95
C ALA A 294 28.47 -14.54 -4.23
N LEU A 295 29.48 -15.04 -4.94
CA LEU A 295 30.54 -15.86 -4.32
C LEU A 295 31.31 -15.09 -3.25
N GLU A 296 31.59 -13.80 -3.49
CA GLU A 296 32.25 -12.97 -2.48
C GLU A 296 31.31 -12.63 -1.32
N TYR A 297 30.07 -12.23 -1.61
CA TYR A 297 29.13 -11.83 -0.57
C TYR A 297 28.74 -12.98 0.36
N TYR A 298 28.48 -14.17 -0.20
CA TYR A 298 28.08 -15.37 0.55
C TYR A 298 29.24 -16.27 0.95
N LYS A 299 30.48 -15.75 0.92
CA LYS A 299 31.69 -16.50 1.31
C LYS A 299 31.59 -17.06 2.73
N ASN A 300 31.00 -16.28 3.65
CA ASN A 300 30.69 -16.71 5.01
C ASN A 300 29.21 -17.04 5.13
N SER A 301 28.76 -18.09 4.46
CA SER A 301 27.32 -18.42 4.35
C SER A 301 26.62 -18.64 5.69
N ASP A 302 27.34 -18.86 6.80
CA ASP A 302 26.77 -19.01 8.17
C ASP A 302 26.11 -17.74 8.70
N SER A 303 26.51 -16.59 8.18
CA SER A 303 25.98 -15.29 8.59
C SER A 303 24.70 -14.88 7.86
N PHE A 304 24.14 -15.73 7.00
CA PHE A 304 23.01 -15.39 6.13
C PHE A 304 21.77 -16.23 6.42
N GLU A 305 20.61 -15.62 6.18
CA GLU A 305 19.33 -16.30 6.27
C GLU A 305 19.17 -17.33 5.14
N PRO A 306 18.57 -18.51 5.40
CA PRO A 306 18.35 -19.56 4.40
C PRO A 306 17.77 -19.06 3.08
N ASN A 307 16.75 -18.20 3.14
CA ASN A 307 16.07 -17.69 1.95
C ASN A 307 16.97 -16.82 1.07
N GLN A 308 17.95 -16.11 1.65
CA GLN A 308 18.90 -15.31 0.90
C GLN A 308 19.86 -16.20 0.11
N LEU A 309 20.37 -17.25 0.77
CA LEU A 309 21.23 -18.26 0.16
C LEU A 309 20.47 -19.03 -0.93
N LEU A 310 19.21 -19.35 -0.68
CA LEU A 310 18.37 -20.09 -1.61
C LEU A 310 18.08 -19.30 -2.89
N LYS A 311 17.82 -17.99 -2.77
CA LYS A 311 17.65 -17.10 -3.94
C LYS A 311 18.91 -17.11 -4.82
N ALA A 312 20.09 -16.99 -4.20
CA ALA A 312 21.35 -17.04 -4.93
C ALA A 312 21.57 -18.41 -5.59
N ALA A 313 21.29 -19.48 -4.88
CA ALA A 313 21.39 -20.85 -5.39
C ALA A 313 20.46 -21.11 -6.59
N TRP A 314 19.24 -20.57 -6.57
CA TRP A 314 18.32 -20.60 -7.72
C TRP A 314 18.97 -19.96 -8.94
N ILE A 315 19.45 -18.71 -8.82
CA ILE A 315 20.06 -17.96 -9.92
C ILE A 315 21.28 -18.70 -10.47
N PHE A 316 22.08 -19.30 -9.61
CA PHE A 316 23.21 -20.13 -10.03
C PHE A 316 22.76 -21.36 -10.82
N SER A 317 21.71 -22.05 -10.36
CA SER A 317 21.19 -23.23 -11.04
C SER A 317 20.60 -22.94 -12.44
N ASP A 318 20.14 -21.71 -12.68
CA ASP A 318 19.56 -21.30 -13.96
C ASP A 318 20.61 -20.73 -14.92
N HIS A 319 21.61 -20.01 -14.41
CA HIS A 319 22.43 -19.14 -15.23
C HIS A 319 23.95 -19.35 -15.12
N VAL A 320 24.43 -20.07 -14.11
CA VAL A 320 25.87 -20.30 -13.89
C VAL A 320 26.26 -21.70 -14.37
N LYS A 321 27.38 -21.80 -15.11
CA LYS A 321 27.90 -23.07 -15.63
C LYS A 321 29.24 -23.49 -15.02
N THR A 322 29.88 -22.61 -14.26
CA THR A 322 31.18 -22.87 -13.65
C THR A 322 31.07 -23.97 -12.59
N PRO A 323 31.78 -25.11 -12.74
CA PRO A 323 31.60 -26.25 -11.83
C PRO A 323 31.90 -25.94 -10.35
N SER A 324 32.93 -25.14 -10.06
CA SER A 324 33.24 -24.73 -8.69
C SER A 324 32.16 -23.85 -8.08
N SER A 325 31.59 -22.95 -8.86
CA SER A 325 30.52 -22.05 -8.44
C SER A 325 29.21 -22.81 -8.18
N LEU A 326 28.88 -23.80 -9.03
CA LEU A 326 27.74 -24.68 -8.82
C LEU A 326 27.88 -25.52 -7.54
N LYS A 327 29.10 -25.97 -7.19
CA LYS A 327 29.36 -26.63 -5.90
C LYS A 327 29.11 -25.68 -4.72
N LYS A 328 29.47 -24.40 -4.83
CA LYS A 328 29.15 -23.40 -3.79
C LYS A 328 27.66 -23.14 -3.67
N ALA A 329 26.95 -23.04 -4.79
CA ALA A 329 25.49 -22.94 -4.78
C ALA A 329 24.83 -24.19 -4.17
N LEU A 330 25.39 -25.38 -4.40
CA LEU A 330 24.94 -26.61 -3.77
C LEU A 330 25.06 -26.54 -2.24
N GLU A 331 26.22 -26.12 -1.71
CA GLU A 331 26.41 -25.91 -0.26
C GLU A 331 25.38 -24.92 0.32
N TRP A 332 25.08 -23.83 -0.41
CA TRP A 332 24.07 -22.85 -0.01
C TRP A 332 22.65 -23.44 0.03
N ALA A 333 22.28 -24.23 -0.98
CA ALA A 333 20.97 -24.87 -1.08
C ALA A 333 20.79 -25.97 -0.01
N GLU A 334 21.80 -26.82 0.21
CA GLU A 334 21.80 -27.85 1.26
C GLU A 334 21.50 -27.24 2.62
N LYS A 335 22.20 -26.15 2.94
CA LYS A 335 22.00 -25.43 4.19
C LYS A 335 20.61 -24.85 4.34
N SER A 336 20.05 -24.31 3.26
CA SER A 336 18.68 -23.81 3.29
C SER A 336 17.68 -24.93 3.56
N VAL A 337 17.85 -26.08 2.91
CA VAL A 337 16.98 -27.26 3.08
C VAL A 337 17.10 -27.82 4.50
N MET A 338 18.31 -27.90 5.07
CA MET A 338 18.54 -28.35 6.45
C MET A 338 17.79 -27.52 7.51
N ARG A 339 17.48 -26.25 7.24
CA ARG A 339 16.71 -25.39 8.15
C ARG A 339 15.20 -25.40 7.87
N GLY A 340 14.78 -25.90 6.73
CA GLY A 340 13.37 -25.93 6.33
C GLY A 340 13.17 -26.47 4.92
N GLU A 341 12.49 -27.60 4.83
CA GLU A 341 12.16 -28.25 3.57
C GLU A 341 10.89 -27.64 2.98
N THR A 342 10.99 -27.10 1.77
CA THR A 342 9.85 -26.68 0.96
C THR A 342 9.95 -27.32 -0.41
N SER A 343 8.85 -27.36 -1.16
CA SER A 343 8.87 -27.84 -2.55
C SER A 343 9.87 -27.06 -3.41
N GLU A 344 10.02 -25.76 -3.16
CA GLU A 344 10.96 -24.88 -3.86
C GLU A 344 12.41 -25.15 -3.45
N SER A 345 12.70 -25.21 -2.14
CA SER A 345 14.07 -25.38 -1.67
C SER A 345 14.66 -26.74 -2.08
N THR A 346 13.84 -27.79 -2.00
CA THR A 346 14.22 -29.14 -2.44
C THR A 346 14.35 -29.26 -3.96
N TYR A 347 13.57 -28.50 -4.75
CA TYR A 347 13.74 -28.47 -6.21
C TYR A 347 15.07 -27.84 -6.62
N ILE A 348 15.41 -26.68 -6.06
CA ILE A 348 16.69 -25.99 -6.35
C ILE A 348 17.86 -26.92 -6.00
N LEU A 349 17.78 -27.56 -4.84
CA LEU A 349 18.79 -28.52 -4.40
C LEU A 349 18.91 -29.71 -5.36
N ALA A 350 17.78 -30.29 -5.78
CA ALA A 350 17.76 -31.38 -6.77
C ALA A 350 18.42 -30.98 -8.09
N LYS A 351 18.10 -29.78 -8.60
CA LYS A 351 18.66 -29.24 -9.83
C LYS A 351 20.17 -29.04 -9.71
N LEU A 352 20.66 -28.54 -8.58
CA LEU A 352 22.09 -28.38 -8.34
C LEU A 352 22.83 -29.72 -8.23
N TYR A 353 22.24 -30.75 -7.61
CA TYR A 353 22.81 -32.10 -7.66
C TYR A 353 22.90 -32.64 -9.08
N PHE A 354 21.87 -32.42 -9.90
CA PHE A 354 21.90 -32.82 -11.32
C PHE A 354 23.03 -32.11 -12.08
N LEU A 355 23.14 -30.78 -11.91
CA LEU A 355 24.17 -29.97 -12.57
C LEU A 355 25.60 -30.29 -12.09
N THR A 356 25.75 -30.81 -10.88
CA THR A 356 27.03 -31.23 -10.32
C THR A 356 27.35 -32.72 -10.56
N GLY A 357 26.47 -33.44 -11.26
CA GLY A 357 26.65 -34.83 -11.68
C GLY A 357 26.23 -35.89 -10.65
N ASN A 358 25.57 -35.51 -9.56
CA ASN A 358 25.04 -36.44 -8.56
C ASN A 358 23.56 -36.79 -8.86
N ASN A 359 23.35 -37.66 -9.84
CA ASN A 359 22.01 -38.01 -10.31
C ASN A 359 21.16 -38.74 -9.26
N GLU A 360 21.79 -39.48 -8.34
CA GLU A 360 21.07 -40.19 -7.26
C GLU A 360 20.43 -39.20 -6.27
N MET A 361 21.23 -38.22 -5.80
CA MET A 361 20.71 -37.17 -4.91
C MET A 361 19.74 -36.25 -5.65
N ALA A 362 20.02 -35.94 -6.93
CA ALA A 362 19.11 -35.16 -7.77
C ALA A 362 17.72 -35.80 -7.84
N LYS A 363 17.66 -37.11 -8.09
CA LYS A 363 16.39 -37.86 -8.14
C LYS A 363 15.69 -37.83 -6.79
N THR A 364 16.42 -38.09 -5.71
CA THR A 364 15.88 -38.10 -4.34
C THR A 364 15.19 -36.79 -3.99
N TYR A 365 15.88 -35.66 -4.18
CA TYR A 365 15.33 -34.35 -3.86
C TYR A 365 14.26 -33.88 -4.84
N ALA A 366 14.31 -34.31 -6.11
CA ALA A 366 13.25 -34.00 -7.08
C ALA A 366 11.95 -34.74 -6.74
N GLU A 367 12.03 -36.00 -6.30
CA GLU A 367 10.86 -36.74 -5.78
C GLU A 367 10.29 -36.09 -4.52
N MET A 368 11.16 -35.66 -3.60
CA MET A 368 10.76 -34.93 -2.40
C MET A 368 10.05 -33.62 -2.74
N SER A 369 10.62 -32.82 -3.64
CA SER A 369 10.02 -31.56 -4.11
C SER A 369 8.63 -31.77 -4.69
N ARG A 370 8.47 -32.75 -5.61
CA ARG A 370 7.18 -33.10 -6.20
C ARG A 370 6.16 -33.48 -5.13
N ASN A 371 6.54 -34.33 -4.18
CA ASN A 371 5.64 -34.81 -3.13
C ASN A 371 5.20 -33.67 -2.20
N LEU A 372 6.13 -32.79 -1.80
CA LEU A 372 5.83 -31.59 -1.01
C LEU A 372 4.90 -30.63 -1.75
N ALA A 373 5.10 -30.43 -3.06
CA ALA A 373 4.25 -29.59 -3.89
C ALA A 373 2.82 -30.15 -3.95
N VAL A 374 2.67 -31.45 -4.23
CA VAL A 374 1.37 -32.14 -4.30
C VAL A 374 0.63 -32.06 -2.96
N GLN A 375 1.32 -32.33 -1.85
CA GLN A 375 0.74 -32.25 -0.51
C GLN A 375 0.25 -30.82 -0.19
N ALA A 376 1.02 -29.81 -0.60
CA ALA A 376 0.67 -28.40 -0.42
C ALA A 376 -0.33 -27.87 -1.47
N LYS A 377 -0.81 -28.70 -2.41
CA LYS A 377 -1.62 -28.29 -3.57
C LYS A 377 -0.98 -27.16 -4.39
N LYS A 378 0.35 -27.21 -4.55
CA LYS A 378 1.16 -26.30 -5.36
C LYS A 378 1.61 -26.98 -6.66
N ASP A 379 2.14 -26.19 -7.59
CA ASP A 379 2.67 -26.67 -8.87
C ASP A 379 3.91 -27.57 -8.68
N SER A 380 3.87 -28.77 -9.29
CA SER A 380 4.94 -29.78 -9.28
C SER A 380 5.67 -29.91 -10.62
N THR A 381 5.31 -29.11 -11.63
CA THR A 381 5.77 -29.26 -13.02
C THR A 381 7.29 -29.25 -13.17
N LEU A 382 7.97 -28.36 -12.43
CA LEU A 382 9.43 -28.24 -12.47
C LEU A 382 10.13 -29.52 -11.98
N ALA A 383 9.68 -30.06 -10.85
CA ALA A 383 10.22 -31.29 -10.28
C ALA A 383 9.97 -32.51 -11.20
N GLU A 384 8.76 -32.60 -11.76
CA GLU A 384 8.42 -33.65 -12.74
C GLU A 384 9.25 -33.55 -14.02
N GLY A 385 9.51 -32.33 -14.49
CA GLY A 385 10.37 -32.07 -15.64
C GLY A 385 11.81 -32.55 -15.39
N LEU A 386 12.37 -32.27 -14.20
CA LEU A 386 13.69 -32.74 -13.82
C LEU A 386 13.74 -34.27 -13.69
N LEU A 387 12.72 -34.89 -13.07
CA LEU A 387 12.63 -36.35 -12.96
C LEU A 387 12.59 -37.06 -14.32
N LYS A 388 11.99 -36.44 -15.34
CA LYS A 388 12.01 -36.97 -16.71
C LYS A 388 13.40 -36.94 -17.34
N GLN A 389 14.24 -35.96 -16.99
CA GLN A 389 15.63 -35.88 -17.47
C GLN A 389 16.57 -36.87 -16.77
N LEU A 390 16.19 -37.33 -15.58
CA LEU A 390 16.94 -38.29 -14.76
C LEU A 390 16.60 -39.76 -15.03
N LYS A 391 15.68 -40.03 -15.97
CA LYS A 391 15.36 -41.37 -16.48
C LYS A 391 16.25 -41.70 -17.66
#